data_AF-A0A6I2Y5F7-F1
#
_entry.id   AF-A0A6I2Y5F7-F1
#
_cell.length_a   1.000
_cell.length_b   1.000
_cell.length_c   1.000
_cell.angle_alpha   90.00
_cell.angle_beta   90.00
_cell.angle_gamma   90.00
#
_symmetry.space_group_name_H-M   'P 1'
#
loop_
_entity.id
_entity.type
_entity.pdbx_description
1 polymer ?
#
loop_
_entity_poly.entity_id
_entity_poly.type
_entity_poly.pdbx_seq_one_letter_code
_entity_poly.pdbx_strand_id
1 'polypeptide(L)'
;QSRTTPYQEQSAAHLDWIRGMYGDVYSAYGGTPDPAQDPTGTVDGCYYNYPDIDLGSHRKGTAEKALWLYFLGNLRQGRRNLVDVKAHWDPQNFFHNAQSIPVR
;
A
#
# COMPACT_ATOMS: atom_id res chain seq x y z
N GLN A 1 24.41 24.36 -8.39
CA GLN A 1 24.24 22.91 -8.20
C GLN A 1 23.78 22.71 -6.77
N SER A 2 22.55 22.20 -6.55
CA SER A 2 22.06 21.93 -5.20
C SER A 2 22.89 20.80 -4.62
N ARG A 3 23.59 21.04 -3.50
CA ARG A 3 24.53 20.11 -2.91
C ARG A 3 23.74 19.15 -2.01
N THR A 4 23.43 17.97 -2.54
CA THR A 4 22.80 16.87 -1.78
C THR A 4 23.63 16.58 -0.53
N THR A 5 23.00 16.49 0.63
CA THR A 5 23.71 16.22 1.88
C THR A 5 24.11 14.74 1.94
N PRO A 6 25.18 14.36 2.70
CA PRO A 6 25.52 12.96 2.91
C PRO A 6 24.36 12.11 3.47
N TYR A 7 23.40 12.74 4.17
CA TYR A 7 22.20 12.07 4.68
C TYR A 7 21.18 11.76 3.60
N GLN A 8 21.08 12.60 2.56
CA GLN A 8 20.19 12.36 1.43
C GLN A 8 20.67 11.20 0.55
N GLU A 9 21.99 11.08 0.34
CA GLU A 9 22.58 9.94 -0.39
C GLU A 9 22.39 8.62 0.39
N GLN A 10 22.66 8.62 1.70
CA GLN A 10 22.41 7.45 2.55
C GLN A 10 20.92 7.09 2.61
N SER A 11 20.03 8.08 2.66
CA SER A 11 18.58 7.84 2.64
C SER A 11 18.16 7.09 1.37
N ALA A 12 18.66 7.51 0.21
CA ALA A 12 18.40 6.80 -1.06
C ALA A 12 18.92 5.37 -1.01
N ALA A 13 20.16 5.15 -0.56
CA ALA A 13 20.74 3.81 -0.47
C ALA A 13 19.97 2.88 0.49
N HIS A 14 19.51 3.39 1.65
CA HIS A 14 18.71 2.61 2.59
C HIS A 14 17.32 2.27 2.04
N LEU A 15 16.69 3.22 1.33
CA LEU A 15 15.41 2.99 0.67
C LEU A 15 15.54 1.95 -0.45
N ASP A 16 16.59 2.01 -1.25
CA ASP A 16 16.81 1.06 -2.32
C ASP A 16 17.10 -0.35 -1.78
N TRP A 17 17.87 -0.43 -0.68
CA TRP A 17 18.12 -1.70 0.00
C TRP A 17 16.83 -2.35 0.52
N ILE A 18 15.99 -1.62 1.25
CA ILE A 18 14.76 -2.19 1.83
C ILE A 18 13.75 -2.57 0.73
N ARG A 19 13.64 -1.77 -0.34
CA ARG A 19 12.80 -2.09 -1.50
C ARG A 19 13.23 -3.37 -2.20
N GLY A 20 14.53 -3.50 -2.45
CA GLY A 20 15.10 -4.70 -3.07
C GLY A 20 14.86 -5.94 -2.21
N MET A 21 15.24 -5.88 -0.94
CA MET A 21 15.03 -6.98 0.01
C MET A 21 13.56 -7.39 0.12
N TYR A 22 12.63 -6.43 0.26
CA TYR A 22 11.20 -6.72 0.34
C TYR A 22 10.68 -7.40 -0.94
N GLY A 23 11.07 -6.86 -2.11
CA GLY A 23 10.71 -7.44 -3.40
C GLY A 23 11.23 -8.87 -3.58
N ASP A 24 12.47 -9.14 -3.15
CA ASP A 24 13.10 -10.45 -3.24
C ASP A 24 12.41 -11.48 -2.31
N VAL A 25 12.11 -11.09 -1.07
CA VAL A 25 11.39 -11.94 -0.10
C VAL A 25 10.04 -12.39 -0.63
N TYR A 26 9.30 -11.49 -1.28
CA TYR A 26 7.96 -11.79 -1.81
C TYR A 26 7.96 -12.07 -3.32
N SER A 27 9.12 -12.36 -3.92
CA SER A 27 9.26 -12.56 -5.37
C SER A 27 8.35 -13.68 -5.90
N ALA A 28 8.16 -14.75 -5.12
CA ALA A 28 7.26 -15.85 -5.43
C ALA A 28 5.77 -15.43 -5.54
N TYR A 29 5.40 -14.31 -4.93
CA TYR A 29 4.04 -13.78 -4.86
C TYR A 29 3.88 -12.47 -5.67
N GLY A 30 4.82 -12.18 -6.57
CA GLY A 30 4.78 -10.97 -7.40
C GLY A 30 5.37 -9.72 -6.74
N GLY A 31 6.22 -9.88 -5.72
CA GLY A 31 6.99 -8.83 -5.07
C GLY A 31 6.29 -8.16 -3.87
N THR A 32 5.11 -8.64 -3.49
CA THR A 32 4.35 -8.21 -2.30
C THR A 32 3.64 -9.42 -1.68
N PRO A 33 3.29 -9.42 -0.38
CA PRO A 33 2.56 -10.50 0.27
C PRO A 33 1.09 -10.58 -0.18
N ASP A 34 0.82 -10.69 -1.48
CA ASP A 34 -0.52 -10.74 -2.04
C ASP A 34 -1.11 -12.15 -1.95
N PRO A 35 -2.14 -12.40 -1.12
CA PRO A 35 -2.77 -13.73 -1.03
C PRO A 35 -3.43 -14.15 -2.34
N ALA A 36 -3.78 -13.20 -3.24
CA ALA A 36 -4.29 -13.55 -4.57
C ALA A 36 -3.24 -14.23 -5.46
N GLN A 37 -1.96 -14.06 -5.13
CA GLN A 37 -0.82 -14.66 -5.83
C GLN A 37 -0.19 -15.82 -5.04
N ASP A 38 -0.81 -16.24 -3.93
CA ASP A 38 -0.30 -17.30 -3.07
C ASP A 38 -1.33 -18.44 -2.89
N PRO A 39 -1.24 -19.52 -3.68
CA PRO A 39 -2.13 -20.67 -3.52
C PRO A 39 -1.86 -21.48 -2.24
N THR A 40 -0.76 -21.21 -1.52
CA THR A 40 -0.37 -21.96 -0.31
C THR A 40 -0.94 -21.37 0.99
N GLY A 41 -1.37 -20.10 0.96
CA GLY A 41 -1.88 -19.39 2.14
C GLY A 41 -0.79 -19.02 3.15
N THR A 42 0.45 -18.82 2.68
CA THR A 42 1.60 -18.37 3.48
C THR A 42 1.54 -16.87 3.79
N VAL A 43 1.03 -16.05 2.86
CA VAL A 43 0.90 -14.60 3.02
C VAL A 43 -0.55 -14.15 3.09
N ASP A 44 -0.81 -13.02 3.76
CA ASP A 44 -2.17 -12.50 3.98
C ASP A 44 -2.21 -10.96 3.92
N GLY A 45 -1.45 -10.37 3.01
CA GLY A 45 -1.41 -8.92 2.82
C GLY A 45 -0.47 -8.19 3.78
N CYS A 46 -0.84 -6.95 4.10
CA CYS A 46 -0.04 -6.00 4.85
C CYS A 46 -0.86 -5.41 6.02
N TYR A 47 -0.16 -4.87 7.02
CA TYR A 47 -0.80 -4.23 8.17
C TYR A 47 -0.86 -2.70 8.02
N TYR A 48 -2.08 -2.13 8.06
CA TYR A 48 -2.30 -0.71 7.73
C TYR A 48 -1.58 0.29 8.66
N ASN A 49 -1.33 -0.06 9.93
CA ASN A 49 -0.58 0.81 10.85
C ASN A 49 0.93 0.86 10.56
N TYR A 50 1.43 0.04 9.62
CA TYR A 50 2.74 0.18 9.00
C TYR A 50 2.58 0.59 7.53
N PRO A 51 2.18 1.84 7.25
CA PRO A 51 1.89 2.29 5.89
C PRO A 51 3.15 2.38 5.04
N ASP A 52 3.06 1.91 3.80
CA ASP A 52 4.13 1.96 2.81
C ASP A 52 3.60 2.44 1.46
N ILE A 53 3.98 3.66 1.08
CA ILE A 53 3.57 4.31 -0.17
C ILE A 53 4.23 3.71 -1.43
N ASP A 54 5.19 2.81 -1.27
CA ASP A 54 5.78 2.06 -2.37
C ASP A 54 4.87 0.92 -2.85
N LEU A 55 3.98 0.41 -1.99
CA LEU A 55 2.91 -0.51 -2.40
C LEU A 55 1.88 0.13 -3.35
N GLY A 56 1.71 1.45 -3.26
CA GLY A 56 0.81 2.23 -4.10
C GLY A 56 0.28 3.47 -3.42
N SER A 57 -0.11 4.49 -4.18
CA SER A 57 -0.71 5.71 -3.62
C SER A 57 -1.62 6.42 -4.62
N HIS A 58 -2.47 7.32 -4.12
CA HIS A 58 -3.39 8.11 -4.94
C HIS A 58 -2.63 8.99 -5.93
N ARG A 59 -1.51 9.58 -5.51
CA ARG A 59 -0.63 10.37 -6.38
C ARG A 59 -0.10 9.57 -7.57
N LYS A 60 0.15 8.26 -7.38
CA LYS A 60 0.64 7.34 -8.42
C LYS A 60 -0.51 6.67 -9.20
N GLY A 61 -1.78 6.88 -8.83
CA GLY A 61 -2.93 6.18 -9.41
C GLY A 61 -3.02 4.69 -9.04
N THR A 62 -2.25 4.24 -8.04
CA THR A 62 -2.12 2.82 -7.66
C THR A 62 -2.54 2.52 -6.23
N ALA A 63 -3.23 3.46 -5.57
CA ALA A 63 -3.70 3.28 -4.18
C ALA A 63 -4.51 1.98 -4.00
N GLU A 64 -5.35 1.65 -4.98
CA GLU A 64 -6.21 0.46 -4.94
C GLU A 64 -5.43 -0.83 -4.71
N LYS A 65 -4.24 -0.97 -5.33
CA LYS A 65 -3.34 -2.12 -5.13
C LYS A 65 -2.88 -2.20 -3.67
N ALA A 66 -2.44 -1.09 -3.09
CA ALA A 66 -2.01 -1.06 -1.68
C ALA A 66 -3.18 -1.34 -0.73
N LEU A 67 -4.34 -0.76 -0.98
CA LEU A 67 -5.52 -0.94 -0.14
C LEU A 67 -6.05 -2.37 -0.19
N TRP A 68 -5.94 -3.05 -1.34
CA TRP A 68 -6.19 -4.49 -1.44
C TRP A 68 -5.30 -5.26 -0.47
N LEU A 69 -3.99 -5.01 -0.47
CA LEU A 69 -3.07 -5.67 0.45
C LEU A 69 -3.41 -5.39 1.93
N TYR A 70 -3.96 -4.23 2.27
CA TYR A 70 -4.29 -3.90 3.66
C TYR A 70 -5.63 -4.43 4.15
N PHE A 71 -6.64 -4.50 3.27
CA PHE A 71 -8.03 -4.73 3.69
C PHE A 71 -8.69 -5.92 2.99
N LEU A 72 -8.07 -6.47 1.94
CA LEU A 72 -8.55 -7.60 1.16
C LEU A 72 -10.02 -7.40 0.76
N GLY A 73 -10.84 -8.44 0.92
CA GLY A 73 -12.28 -8.37 0.65
C GLY A 73 -13.02 -7.28 1.42
N ASN A 74 -12.52 -6.82 2.59
CA ASN A 74 -13.15 -5.73 3.34
C ASN A 74 -13.04 -4.37 2.63
N LEU A 75 -12.17 -4.23 1.63
CA LEU A 75 -12.07 -2.98 0.87
C LEU A 75 -13.36 -2.69 0.09
N ARG A 76 -13.86 -3.67 -0.68
CA ARG A 76 -15.01 -3.52 -1.60
C ARG A 76 -16.02 -4.67 -1.62
N GLN A 77 -15.61 -5.88 -1.25
CA GLN A 77 -16.42 -7.10 -1.50
C GLN A 77 -17.29 -7.46 -0.29
N GLY A 78 -16.83 -7.15 0.92
CA GLY A 78 -17.53 -7.49 2.16
C GLY A 78 -18.85 -6.73 2.33
N ARG A 79 -19.75 -7.29 3.16
CA ARG A 79 -21.05 -6.67 3.51
C ARG A 79 -20.93 -5.28 4.15
N ARG A 80 -19.79 -4.99 4.77
CA ARG A 80 -19.45 -3.67 5.34
C ARG A 80 -18.14 -3.20 4.71
N ASN A 81 -18.14 -3.06 3.37
CA ASN A 81 -16.93 -2.66 2.69
C ASN A 81 -16.58 -1.20 3.02
N LEU A 82 -15.28 -0.93 3.12
CA LEU A 82 -14.77 0.34 3.61
C LEU A 82 -15.08 1.51 2.67
N VAL A 83 -15.16 1.25 1.36
CA VAL A 83 -15.49 2.27 0.36
C VAL A 83 -16.92 2.80 0.57
N ASP A 84 -17.90 1.92 0.79
CA ASP A 84 -19.28 2.33 1.08
C ASP A 84 -19.37 3.11 2.40
N VAL A 85 -18.64 2.68 3.43
CA VAL A 85 -18.56 3.39 4.72
C VAL A 85 -17.98 4.79 4.52
N LYS A 86 -16.88 4.92 3.76
CA LYS A 86 -16.26 6.19 3.43
C LYS A 86 -17.21 7.10 2.65
N ALA A 87 -17.90 6.57 1.64
CA ALA A 87 -18.85 7.32 0.84
C ALA A 87 -20.05 7.83 1.66
N HIS A 88 -20.49 7.06 2.66
CA HIS A 88 -21.60 7.46 3.54
C HIS A 88 -21.20 8.53 4.56
N TRP A 89 -20.07 8.34 5.25
CA TRP A 89 -19.69 9.19 6.39
C TRP A 89 -18.78 10.37 6.02
N ASP A 90 -18.02 10.28 4.94
CA ASP A 90 -17.17 11.37 4.44
C ASP A 90 -17.26 11.48 2.90
N PRO A 91 -18.44 11.83 2.35
CA PRO A 91 -18.67 11.94 0.91
C PRO A 91 -17.85 13.07 0.25
N GLN A 92 -17.42 14.07 1.02
CA GLN A 92 -16.59 15.17 0.55
C GLN A 92 -15.10 14.81 0.52
N ASN A 93 -14.75 13.61 0.99
CA ASN A 93 -13.38 13.14 1.12
C ASN A 93 -12.50 14.09 1.96
N PHE A 94 -13.04 14.69 3.01
CA PHE A 94 -12.33 15.64 3.85
C PHE A 94 -11.13 14.99 4.56
N PHE A 95 -11.30 13.77 5.06
CA PHE A 95 -10.23 13.02 5.72
C PHE A 95 -9.48 12.15 4.72
N HIS A 96 -8.37 12.65 4.16
CA HIS A 96 -7.61 11.89 3.18
C HIS A 96 -6.09 12.07 3.30
N ASN A 97 -5.34 11.06 2.86
CA ASN A 97 -3.89 11.01 2.74
C ASN A 97 -3.50 10.19 1.49
N ALA A 98 -2.20 9.87 1.35
CA ALA A 98 -1.67 9.15 0.18
C ALA A 98 -2.29 7.76 -0.07
N GLN A 99 -2.84 7.12 0.97
CA GLN A 99 -3.41 5.77 0.96
C GLN A 99 -4.71 5.70 1.81
N SER A 100 -5.56 6.72 1.72
CA SER A 100 -6.90 6.67 2.32
C SER A 100 -7.86 5.85 1.47
N ILE A 101 -8.88 5.27 2.10
CA ILE A 101 -10.01 4.66 1.38
C ILE A 101 -10.63 5.70 0.43
N PRO A 102 -10.81 5.36 -0.87
CA PRO A 102 -11.44 6.28 -1.81
C PRO A 102 -12.95 6.37 -1.56
N VAL A 103 -13.57 7.44 -2.06
CA VAL A 103 -15.03 7.59 -2.04
C VAL A 103 -15.70 6.70 -3.09
N ARG A 104 -14.97 6.24 -4.11
CA ARG A 104 -15.46 5.39 -5.21
C ARG A 104 -14.45 4.37 -5.67
#